data_AF-A0A9W8N4B7-F1
#
_entry.id   AF-A0A9W8N4B7-F1
#
_cell.length_a   1.000
_cell.length_b   1.000
_cell.length_c   1.000
_cell.angle_alpha   90.00
_cell.angle_beta   90.00
_cell.angle_gamma   90.00
#
_symmetry.space_group_name_H-M   'P 1'
#
loop_
_entity.id
_entity.type
_entity.pdbx_description
1 polymer ?
#
loop_
_entity_poly.entity_id
_entity_poly.type
_entity_poly.pdbx_seq_one_letter_code
_entity_poly.pdbx_strand_id
1 'polypeptide(L)'
;MTPFAGEGVNLALSDALDLAHAIIQAWDVTIATDSKDQPDDKRRMFKRTLDPLIQHTEKDMIARAEEPAQEAWDNLQVFIGEDAAKKAAVLYQGWYPQPV
;
A
#
# COMPACT_ATOMS: atom_id res chain seq x y z
N MET A 1 -2.76 -5.51 8.49
CA MET A 1 -1.48 -6.15 8.86
C MET A 1 -1.32 -6.20 10.37
N THR A 2 -0.70 -7.25 10.90
CA THR A 2 -0.37 -7.34 12.33
C THR A 2 0.86 -6.46 12.66
N PRO A 3 0.94 -5.83 13.85
CA PRO A 3 2.07 -4.98 14.21
C PRO A 3 3.41 -5.71 14.29
N PHE A 4 3.40 -7.05 14.28
CA PHE A 4 4.57 -7.91 14.34
C PHE A 4 5.62 -7.64 13.25
N ALA A 5 5.20 -7.40 12.00
CA ALA A 5 6.13 -7.12 10.89
C ALA A 5 6.51 -5.64 10.76
N GLY A 6 5.79 -4.73 11.45
CA GLY A 6 6.20 -3.32 11.58
C GLY A 6 6.07 -2.42 10.34
N GLU A 7 5.69 -2.93 9.16
CA GLU A 7 5.70 -2.13 7.91
C GLU A 7 4.43 -1.32 7.64
N GLY A 8 3.42 -1.38 8.52
CA GLY A 8 2.14 -0.72 8.30
C GLY A 8 2.24 0.81 8.15
N VAL A 9 3.16 1.46 8.86
CA VAL A 9 3.40 2.91 8.73
C VAL A 9 4.01 3.23 7.36
N ASN A 10 4.93 2.39 6.88
CA ASN A 10 5.59 2.59 5.59
C ASN A 10 4.58 2.47 4.44
N LEU A 11 3.70 1.47 4.49
CA LEU A 11 2.61 1.34 3.51
C LEU A 11 1.68 2.55 3.55
N ALA A 12 1.26 2.99 4.74
CA ALA A 12 0.38 4.15 4.88
C ALA A 12 1.01 5.45 4.34
N LEU A 13 2.33 5.63 4.51
CA LEU A 13 3.05 6.77 3.91
C LEU A 13 3.11 6.67 2.38
N SER A 14 3.27 5.46 1.83
CA SER A 14 3.20 5.23 0.38
C SER A 14 1.81 5.55 -0.17
N ASP A 15 0.75 5.12 0.50
CA ASP A 15 -0.63 5.36 0.07
C ASP A 15 -0.99 6.85 0.15
N ALA A 16 -0.49 7.55 1.17
CA ALA A 16 -0.64 9.00 1.28
C ALA A 16 0.05 9.76 0.13
N LEU A 17 1.23 9.29 -0.31
CA LEU A 17 1.95 9.86 -1.43
C LEU A 17 1.18 9.66 -2.75
N ASP A 18 0.69 8.45 -3.00
CA ASP A 18 -0.05 8.14 -4.22
C ASP A 18 -1.37 8.94 -4.30
N LEU A 19 -2.07 9.08 -3.18
CA LEU A 19 -3.26 9.92 -3.10
C LEU A 19 -2.94 11.40 -3.34
N ALA A 20 -1.83 11.90 -2.79
CA ALA A 20 -1.39 13.28 -3.02
C ALA A 20 -1.11 13.54 -4.50
N HIS A 21 -0.44 12.61 -5.19
CA HIS A 21 -0.22 12.69 -6.64
C HIS A 21 -1.52 12.69 -7.43
N ALA A 22 -2.49 11.84 -7.07
CA ALA A 22 -3.82 11.82 -7.72
C ALA A 22 -4.55 13.17 -7.57
N ILE A 23 -4.48 13.79 -6.39
CA ILE A 23 -5.07 15.11 -6.13
C ILE A 23 -4.38 16.20 -6.97
N ILE A 24 -3.04 16.22 -7.00
CA ILE A 24 -2.27 17.19 -7.79
C ILE A 24 -2.60 17.04 -9.27
N GLN A 25 -2.64 15.82 -9.78
CA GLN A 25 -2.97 15.56 -11.19
C GLN A 25 -4.38 16.03 -11.54
N ALA A 26 -5.38 15.76 -10.69
CA ALA A 26 -6.74 16.26 -10.90
C ALA A 26 -6.80 17.79 -10.86
N TRP A 27 -6.00 18.41 -9.99
CA TRP A 27 -5.91 19.86 -9.87
C TRP A 27 -5.28 20.50 -11.11
N ASP A 28 -4.18 19.96 -11.62
CA ASP A 28 -3.48 20.46 -12.80
C ASP A 28 -4.40 20.48 -14.04
N VAL A 29 -5.18 19.41 -14.23
CA VAL A 29 -6.20 19.37 -15.29
C VAL A 29 -7.28 20.43 -15.06
N THR A 30 -7.68 20.65 -13.81
CA THR A 30 -8.74 21.60 -13.47
C THR A 30 -8.35 23.06 -13.71
N ILE A 31 -7.08 23.41 -13.45
CA ILE A 31 -6.59 24.79 -13.62
C ILE A 31 -6.13 25.09 -15.04
N ALA A 32 -5.78 24.07 -15.83
CA ALA A 32 -5.38 24.22 -17.23
C ALA A 32 -6.55 24.57 -18.17
N THR A 33 -7.80 24.35 -17.74
CA THR A 33 -9.00 24.67 -18.52
C THR A 33 -9.33 26.17 -18.46
N ASP A 34 -9.52 26.77 -19.63
CA ASP A 34 -9.55 28.24 -19.81
C ASP A 34 -10.73 28.94 -19.08
N SER A 35 -10.48 30.15 -18.59
CA SER A 35 -11.13 30.74 -17.41
C SER A 35 -12.48 31.43 -17.63
N LYS A 36 -13.36 30.88 -18.46
CA LYS A 36 -14.76 31.34 -18.58
C LYS A 36 -15.76 30.52 -17.75
N ASP A 37 -15.30 29.42 -17.18
CA ASP A 37 -16.13 28.47 -16.45
C ASP A 37 -16.42 28.95 -15.01
N GLN A 38 -17.68 28.81 -14.59
CA GLN A 38 -18.13 29.21 -13.25
C GLN A 38 -17.42 28.34 -12.17
N PRO A 39 -17.31 28.82 -10.91
CA PRO A 39 -16.69 28.04 -9.83
C PRO A 39 -17.24 26.61 -9.68
N ASP A 40 -18.53 26.42 -9.93
CA ASP A 40 -19.19 25.11 -9.89
C ASP A 40 -18.74 24.16 -11.00
N ASP A 41 -18.35 24.69 -12.16
CA ASP A 41 -17.84 23.89 -13.28
C ASP A 41 -16.44 23.35 -12.98
N LYS A 42 -15.57 24.17 -12.38
CA LYS A 42 -14.24 23.73 -11.94
C LYS A 42 -14.34 22.66 -10.86
N ARG A 43 -15.26 22.81 -9.90
CA ARG A 43 -15.51 21.79 -8.87
C ARG A 43 -16.00 20.47 -9.48
N ARG A 44 -16.94 20.53 -10.43
CA ARG A 44 -17.45 19.34 -11.14
C ARG A 44 -16.34 18.65 -11.95
N MET A 45 -15.53 19.43 -12.66
CA MET A 45 -14.41 18.93 -13.46
C MET A 45 -13.33 18.28 -12.58
N PHE A 46 -12.95 18.92 -11.48
CA PHE A 46 -12.01 18.36 -10.51
C PHE A 46 -12.51 17.01 -10.01
N LYS A 47 -13.76 16.95 -9.54
CA LYS A 47 -14.34 15.69 -9.05
C LYS A 47 -14.35 14.62 -10.13
N ARG A 48 -14.79 14.95 -11.35
CA ARG A 48 -14.84 14.02 -12.48
C ARG A 48 -13.45 13.49 -12.86
N THR A 49 -12.41 14.31 -12.71
CA THR A 49 -11.02 13.92 -12.98
C THR A 49 -10.44 13.10 -11.83
N LEU A 50 -10.75 13.45 -10.59
CA LEU A 50 -10.26 12.77 -9.39
C LEU A 50 -10.87 11.39 -9.19
N ASP A 51 -12.17 11.22 -9.46
CA ASP A 51 -12.89 9.95 -9.24
C ASP A 51 -12.16 8.72 -9.86
N PRO A 52 -11.75 8.69 -11.14
CA PRO A 52 -11.01 7.56 -11.70
C PRO A 52 -9.58 7.42 -11.16
N LEU A 53 -8.94 8.53 -10.74
CA LEU A 53 -7.59 8.49 -10.15
C LEU A 53 -7.62 7.84 -8.77
N ILE A 54 -8.62 8.17 -7.94
CA ILE A 54 -8.84 7.51 -6.64
C ILE A 54 -9.05 6.01 -6.84
N GLN A 55 -9.90 5.60 -7.80
CA GLN A 55 -10.12 4.18 -8.08
C GLN A 55 -8.84 3.45 -8.47
N HIS A 56 -7.92 4.12 -9.16
CA HIS A 56 -6.61 3.55 -9.47
C HIS A 56 -5.74 3.44 -8.22
N THR A 57 -5.62 4.51 -7.44
CA THR A 57 -4.88 4.53 -6.18
C THR A 57 -5.38 3.44 -5.21
N GLU A 58 -6.69 3.24 -5.10
CA GLU A 58 -7.28 2.20 -4.24
C GLU A 58 -6.90 0.79 -4.69
N LYS A 59 -6.87 0.53 -6.01
CA LYS A 59 -6.44 -0.77 -6.55
C LYS A 59 -4.97 -1.03 -6.25
N ASP A 60 -4.13 -0.02 -6.45
CA ASP A 60 -2.68 -0.14 -6.23
C ASP A 60 -2.37 -0.32 -4.73
N MET A 61 -3.08 0.40 -3.86
CA MET A 61 -3.02 0.25 -2.41
C MET A 61 -3.35 -1.19 -1.97
N ILE A 62 -4.45 -1.75 -2.47
CA ILE A 62 -4.86 -3.12 -2.12
C ILE A 62 -3.82 -4.14 -2.61
N ALA A 63 -3.38 -4.02 -3.86
CA ALA A 63 -2.39 -4.93 -4.44
C ALA A 63 -1.07 -4.89 -3.67
N ARG A 64 -0.59 -3.69 -3.32
CA ARG A 64 0.62 -3.49 -2.53
C ARG A 64 0.50 -4.02 -1.09
N ALA A 65 -0.69 -3.99 -0.50
CA ALA A 65 -0.90 -4.45 0.86
C ALA A 65 -0.98 -5.99 0.99
N GLU A 66 -1.23 -6.71 -0.10
CA GLU A 66 -1.47 -8.15 -0.08
C GLU A 66 -0.22 -8.95 0.31
N GLU A 67 0.89 -8.75 -0.42
CA GLU A 67 2.15 -9.46 -0.16
C GLU A 67 2.71 -9.16 1.24
N PRO A 68 2.89 -7.90 1.68
CA PRO A 68 3.36 -7.60 3.03
C PRO A 68 2.44 -8.14 4.13
N ALA A 69 1.12 -8.18 3.89
CA ALA A 69 0.18 -8.76 4.86
C ALA A 69 0.35 -10.26 4.99
N GLN A 70 0.55 -10.95 3.87
CA GLN A 70 0.79 -12.38 3.82
C GLN A 70 2.15 -12.73 4.45
N GLU A 71 3.23 -12.03 4.08
CA GLU A 71 4.55 -12.22 4.67
C GLU A 71 4.54 -11.94 6.18
N ALA A 72 3.87 -10.87 6.62
CA ALA A 72 3.73 -10.58 8.04
C ALA A 72 3.05 -11.72 8.80
N TRP A 73 2.03 -12.32 8.19
CA TRP A 73 1.33 -13.46 8.76
C TRP A 73 2.21 -14.71 8.81
N ASP A 74 2.89 -15.04 7.71
CA ASP A 74 3.75 -16.21 7.61
C ASP A 74 4.94 -16.14 8.57
N ASN A 75 5.58 -14.96 8.65
CA ASN A 75 6.64 -14.70 9.61
C ASN A 75 6.13 -14.86 11.06
N LEU A 76 4.93 -14.35 11.36
CA LEU A 76 4.33 -14.51 12.69
C LEU A 76 4.13 -15.99 13.04
N GLN A 77 3.68 -16.82 12.09
CA GLN A 77 3.48 -18.24 12.31
C GLN A 77 4.78 -19.01 12.58
N VAL A 78 5.89 -18.57 12.01
CA VAL A 78 7.21 -19.17 12.24
C VAL A 78 7.77 -18.77 13.60
N PHE A 79 7.67 -17.49 13.99
CA PHE A 79 8.39 -16.96 15.15
C PHE A 79 7.56 -16.88 16.44
N ILE A 80 6.23 -16.81 16.34
CA ILE A 80 5.33 -16.63 17.50
C ILE A 80 4.21 -17.68 17.56
N GLY A 81 3.95 -18.39 16.45
CA GLY A 81 2.91 -19.41 16.37
C GLY A 81 3.18 -20.68 17.20
N GLU A 82 2.27 -21.65 17.10
CA GLU A 82 2.45 -22.96 17.72
C GLU A 82 3.74 -23.63 17.21
N ASP A 83 4.48 -24.29 18.11
CA ASP A 83 5.77 -24.91 17.82
C ASP A 83 6.82 -23.95 17.19
N ALA A 84 6.70 -22.63 17.42
CA ALA A 84 7.58 -21.61 16.83
C ALA A 84 9.08 -21.94 16.96
N ALA A 85 9.54 -22.40 18.13
CA ALA A 85 10.94 -22.77 18.32
C ALA A 85 11.40 -23.88 17.37
N LYS A 86 10.55 -24.89 17.10
CA LYS A 86 10.86 -25.96 16.14
C LYS A 86 10.85 -25.43 14.72
N LYS A 87 9.83 -24.64 14.35
CA LYS A 87 9.71 -24.03 13.02
C LYS A 87 10.91 -23.14 12.69
N ALA A 88 11.33 -22.29 13.63
CA ALA A 88 12.52 -21.47 13.48
C ALA A 88 13.80 -22.30 13.36
N ALA A 89 13.94 -23.39 14.14
CA ALA A 89 15.08 -24.30 14.02
C ALA A 89 15.17 -24.95 12.63
N VAL A 90 14.02 -25.39 12.08
CA VAL A 90 13.93 -25.93 10.70
C VAL A 90 14.32 -24.88 9.66
N LEU A 91 13.85 -23.64 9.80
CA LEU A 91 14.23 -22.53 8.91
C LEU A 91 15.75 -22.34 8.89
N TYR A 92 16.37 -22.23 10.06
CA TYR A 92 17.82 -22.02 10.16
C TYR A 92 18.63 -23.23 9.66
N GLN A 93 18.17 -24.45 9.90
CA GLN A 93 18.80 -25.67 9.36
C GLN A 93 18.83 -25.69 7.83
N GLY A 94 17.89 -25.01 7.16
CA GLY A 94 17.91 -24.85 5.70
C GLY A 94 19.03 -23.93 5.19
N TRP A 95 19.59 -23.06 6.05
CA TRP A 95 20.66 -22.11 5.69
C TRP A 95 22.06 -22.62 6.01
N TYR A 96 22.19 -23.62 6.87
CA TYR A 96 23.48 -24.20 7.23
C TYR A 96 23.60 -25.63 6.68
N PRO A 97 24.74 -26.00 6.05
CA PRO A 97 24.98 -27.39 5.70
C PRO A 97 24.98 -28.24 6.97
N GLN A 98 24.26 -29.37 6.91
CA GLN A 98 24.20 -30.30 8.04
C GLN A 98 25.63 -30.81 8.34
N PRO A 99 26.07 -30.80 9.61
CA PRO A 99 27.36 -31.36 9.97
C PRO A 99 27.38 -32.85 9.59
N VAL A 100 28.42 -33.24 8.86
CA VAL A 100 28.67 -34.61 8.36
C VAL A 100 28.99 -35.56 9.51
#